data_AF-A0A9W5KBF1-F1
#
_entry.id   AF-A0A9W5KBF1-F1
#
_cell.length_a   1.000
_cell.length_b   1.000
_cell.length_c   1.000
_cell.angle_alpha   90.00
_cell.angle_beta   90.00
_cell.angle_gamma   90.00
#
_symmetry.space_group_name_H-M   'P 1'
#
loop_
_entity.id
_entity.type
_entity.pdbx_description
1 polymer ?
#
loop_
_entity_poly.entity_id
_entity_poly.type
_entity_poly.pdbx_seq_one_letter_code
_entity_poly.pdbx_strand_id
1 'polypeptide(L)'
;MKKKSSKQKRKFSPLYLPMYGINNWCSIRAAAIEELEEQESSKKSKVKPTYVSLENAVMSRIIDRRKIKMQQKNKQLSNQDEQILHSNQTEEKTEENISVAVNKEVEPEIPAAIINKVKKIKEALASSNDIQIEKPLIIETPTPENTKVKRGGRYAYAEGLHSHAEGMAAHAEGLLTHAKGSFSHAEGSNSKATGHSSHSEGSETTAGGSYSHAEGKQTIALGEAAHAEGTATIANGSSSHAEGHHTSTAHFAGSHIMGRFGTAEEAYSWFIANGVNDTDHNIGAKWLAHNGEMYIEGASYNASGTDFAQMFETEDPTPIDVGYFVTFSSEEKIRLATSHDSFILGISSATPALIGNSGALSWQKRYKTDNFGKRQYVWTETEEIQPLLNTEWDPTCKYVARKDRAEWLPVGLIGQMLVRDDGTCEAHGYCRPNDNGIATKAESGFFVIKRTGENQILILFR
;
A
#
# COMPACT_ATOMS: atom_id res chain seq x y z
N MET A 1 -46.30 -23.66 -32.44
CA MET A 1 -46.83 -24.23 -31.18
C MET A 1 -45.66 -24.68 -30.30
N LYS A 2 -45.66 -24.21 -29.04
CA LYS A 2 -44.90 -24.62 -27.83
C LYS A 2 -43.38 -24.89 -27.95
N LYS A 3 -42.58 -23.89 -27.52
CA LYS A 3 -41.20 -24.09 -27.00
C LYS A 3 -41.29 -24.74 -25.61
N LYS A 4 -40.69 -25.93 -25.44
CA LYS A 4 -40.46 -26.57 -24.14
C LYS A 4 -39.24 -25.89 -23.47
N SER A 5 -39.45 -25.44 -22.23
CA SER A 5 -38.42 -24.95 -21.31
C SER A 5 -37.92 -26.12 -20.47
N SER A 6 -36.62 -26.43 -20.52
CA SER A 6 -35.97 -27.32 -19.55
C SER A 6 -35.04 -26.49 -18.66
N LYS A 7 -35.48 -26.23 -17.43
CA LYS A 7 -34.62 -25.71 -16.35
C LYS A 7 -33.74 -26.86 -15.84
N GLN A 8 -32.45 -26.85 -16.17
CA GLN A 8 -31.43 -27.59 -15.42
C GLN A 8 -30.90 -26.68 -14.31
N LYS A 9 -31.22 -27.00 -13.06
CA LYS A 9 -30.59 -26.42 -11.87
C LYS A 9 -29.18 -27.01 -11.74
N ARG A 10 -28.13 -26.22 -11.99
CA ARG A 10 -26.77 -26.55 -11.55
C ARG A 10 -26.64 -26.21 -10.07
N LYS A 11 -26.40 -27.22 -9.23
CA LYS A 11 -25.93 -27.06 -7.85
C LYS A 11 -24.44 -26.72 -7.92
N PHE A 12 -24.04 -25.56 -7.43
CA PHE A 12 -22.64 -25.28 -7.08
C PHE A 12 -22.49 -25.46 -5.57
N SER A 13 -21.50 -26.26 -5.15
CA SER A 13 -21.02 -26.31 -3.78
C SER A 13 -20.10 -25.10 -3.54
N PRO A 14 -20.17 -24.39 -2.40
CA PRO A 14 -19.23 -23.32 -2.11
C PRO A 14 -17.97 -23.92 -1.49
N LEU A 15 -16.83 -23.69 -2.14
CA LEU A 15 -15.50 -23.84 -1.55
C LEU A 15 -14.76 -22.52 -1.77
N TYR A 16 -14.05 -22.10 -0.71
CA TYR A 16 -13.19 -20.93 -0.58
C TYR A 16 -13.85 -19.58 -0.22
N LEU A 17 -13.93 -19.33 1.09
CA LEU A 17 -13.94 -18.00 1.70
C LEU A 17 -12.49 -17.53 1.86
N PRO A 18 -12.03 -16.50 1.13
CA PRO A 18 -10.88 -15.74 1.62
C PRO A 18 -11.39 -14.78 2.71
N MET A 19 -10.92 -15.00 3.93
CA MET A 19 -10.95 -13.99 5.00
C MET A 19 -10.09 -12.80 4.55
N TYR A 20 -10.69 -11.85 3.83
CA TYR A 20 -10.10 -10.52 3.68
C TYR A 20 -10.51 -9.66 4.85
N GLY A 21 -9.48 -9.12 5.50
CA GLY A 21 -9.58 -8.13 6.57
C GLY A 21 -10.46 -6.95 6.18
N ILE A 22 -11.19 -6.52 7.19
CA ILE A 22 -12.25 -5.52 7.22
C ILE A 22 -11.65 -4.12 7.01
N ASN A 23 -12.19 -3.36 6.03
CA ASN A 23 -12.20 -1.89 5.86
C ASN A 23 -12.03 -1.37 4.42
N ASN A 24 -12.24 -2.19 3.37
CA ASN A 24 -12.13 -1.67 2.01
C ASN A 24 -13.45 -1.08 1.48
N TRP A 25 -13.46 0.22 1.18
CA TRP A 25 -14.55 0.97 0.51
C TRP A 25 -15.06 0.27 -0.77
N CYS A 26 -14.20 -0.50 -1.44
CA CYS A 26 -14.54 -1.26 -2.64
C CYS A 26 -15.64 -2.31 -2.41
N SER A 27 -15.71 -2.93 -1.23
CA SER A 27 -16.72 -3.96 -0.93
C SER A 27 -18.11 -3.37 -0.70
N ILE A 28 -18.18 -2.15 -0.16
CA ILE A 28 -19.44 -1.43 0.07
C ILE A 28 -20.00 -0.91 -1.25
N ARG A 29 -19.13 -0.42 -2.14
CA ARG A 29 -19.50 0.05 -3.47
C ARG A 29 -20.01 -1.09 -4.37
N ALA A 30 -19.35 -2.24 -4.36
CA ALA A 30 -19.79 -3.41 -5.13
C ALA A 30 -21.19 -3.88 -4.71
N ALA A 31 -21.45 -3.98 -3.41
CA ALA A 31 -22.74 -4.42 -2.89
C ALA A 31 -23.89 -3.41 -3.13
N ALA A 32 -23.59 -2.12 -3.25
CA ALA A 32 -24.58 -1.09 -3.60
C ALA A 32 -24.94 -1.12 -5.08
N ILE A 33 -23.99 -1.47 -5.94
CA ILE A 33 -24.22 -1.66 -7.38
C ILE A 33 -25.08 -2.92 -7.63
N GLU A 34 -24.78 -4.03 -6.95
CA GLU A 34 -25.59 -5.26 -7.03
C GLU A 34 -27.06 -5.02 -6.63
N GLU A 35 -27.31 -4.18 -5.61
CA GLU A 35 -28.67 -3.86 -5.14
C GLU A 35 -29.44 -2.95 -6.13
N LEU A 36 -28.74 -2.06 -6.83
CA LEU A 36 -29.33 -1.24 -7.91
C LEU A 36 -29.65 -2.09 -9.14
N GLU A 37 -28.78 -3.04 -9.48
CA GLU A 37 -29.00 -3.99 -10.59
C GLU A 37 -30.14 -4.97 -10.29
N GLU A 38 -30.27 -5.44 -9.04
CA GLU A 38 -31.42 -6.25 -8.60
C GLU A 38 -32.74 -5.47 -8.66
N GLN A 39 -32.74 -4.19 -8.27
CA GLN A 39 -33.92 -3.32 -8.37
C GLN A 39 -34.32 -3.05 -9.82
N GLU A 40 -33.37 -2.92 -10.75
CA GLU A 40 -33.67 -2.79 -12.18
C GLU A 40 -34.20 -4.09 -12.80
N SER A 41 -33.72 -5.25 -12.34
CA SER A 41 -34.20 -6.56 -12.80
C SER A 41 -35.65 -6.88 -12.36
N SER A 42 -36.16 -6.18 -11.33
CA SER A 42 -37.46 -6.46 -10.70
C SER A 42 -38.64 -5.61 -11.23
N LYS A 43 -38.46 -4.75 -12.24
CA LYS A 43 -39.53 -3.87 -12.77
C LYS A 43 -40.58 -4.63 -13.61
N LYS A 44 -41.44 -5.38 -12.93
CA LYS A 44 -42.83 -5.68 -13.33
C LYS A 44 -43.78 -5.37 -12.16
N SER A 45 -43.89 -4.11 -11.79
CA SER A 45 -44.98 -3.61 -10.93
C SER A 45 -45.08 -2.09 -11.08
N LYS A 46 -46.27 -1.59 -11.40
CA LYS A 46 -46.57 -0.16 -11.55
C LYS A 46 -46.66 0.49 -10.17
N VAL A 47 -45.52 0.96 -9.64
CA VAL A 47 -45.46 1.99 -8.61
C VAL A 47 -44.35 2.97 -9.00
N LYS A 48 -44.63 4.27 -9.00
CA LYS A 48 -43.64 5.31 -9.36
C LYS A 48 -42.43 5.20 -8.42
N PRO A 49 -41.20 4.99 -8.93
CA PRO A 49 -40.03 4.90 -8.08
C PRO A 49 -39.64 6.30 -7.60
N THR A 50 -39.55 6.48 -6.29
CA THR A 50 -38.88 7.61 -5.67
C THR A 50 -37.38 7.46 -5.95
N TYR A 51 -36.78 8.39 -6.70
CA TYR A 51 -35.35 8.36 -7.00
C TYR A 51 -34.58 8.59 -5.70
N VAL A 52 -33.86 7.57 -5.23
CA VAL A 52 -32.94 7.67 -4.09
C VAL A 52 -31.55 7.84 -4.68
N SER A 53 -30.86 8.95 -4.36
CA SER A 53 -29.48 9.13 -4.80
C SER A 53 -28.58 8.02 -4.26
N LEU A 54 -27.52 7.66 -5.00
CA LEU A 54 -26.54 6.65 -4.58
C LEU A 54 -25.99 6.95 -3.18
N GLU A 55 -25.78 8.23 -2.86
CA GLU A 55 -25.37 8.70 -1.54
C GLU A 55 -26.38 8.33 -0.44
N ASN A 56 -27.68 8.51 -0.69
CA ASN A 56 -28.72 8.18 0.29
C ASN A 56 -28.84 6.66 0.50
N ALA A 57 -28.68 5.87 -0.56
CA ALA A 57 -28.68 4.40 -0.46
C ALA A 57 -27.48 3.89 0.35
N VAL A 58 -26.29 4.45 0.11
CA VAL A 58 -25.07 4.14 0.87
C VAL A 58 -25.22 4.53 2.34
N MET A 59 -25.74 5.73 2.62
CA MET A 59 -25.92 6.23 3.99
C MET A 59 -26.96 5.42 4.77
N SER A 60 -28.08 5.03 4.14
CA SER A 60 -29.08 4.17 4.79
C SER A 60 -28.48 2.82 5.18
N ARG A 61 -27.65 2.23 4.32
CA ARG A 61 -27.02 0.93 4.57
C ARG A 61 -25.95 1.00 5.67
N ILE A 62 -25.23 2.12 5.79
CA ILE A 62 -24.31 2.38 6.90
C ILE A 62 -25.09 2.46 8.22
N ILE A 63 -26.22 3.18 8.24
CA ILE A 63 -27.06 3.33 9.42
C ILE A 63 -27.65 1.96 9.85
N ASP A 64 -28.16 1.18 8.90
CA ASP A 64 -28.74 -0.13 9.21
C ASP A 64 -27.68 -1.14 9.66
N ARG A 65 -26.47 -1.13 9.09
CA ARG A 65 -25.35 -1.95 9.60
C ARG A 65 -24.91 -1.53 10.99
N ARG A 66 -24.92 -0.23 11.31
CA ARG A 66 -24.65 0.26 12.68
C ARG A 66 -25.72 -0.21 13.66
N LYS A 67 -27.00 -0.20 13.27
CA LYS A 67 -28.09 -0.76 14.09
C LYS A 67 -27.93 -2.27 14.31
N ILE A 68 -27.58 -3.03 13.28
CA ILE A 68 -27.36 -4.49 13.40
C ILE A 68 -26.16 -4.78 14.30
N LYS A 69 -25.03 -4.07 14.14
CA LYS A 69 -23.86 -4.21 15.03
C LYS A 69 -24.20 -3.85 16.48
N MET A 70 -24.99 -2.80 16.71
CA MET A 70 -25.44 -2.41 18.05
C MET A 70 -26.35 -3.48 18.67
N GLN A 71 -27.27 -4.07 17.89
CA GLN A 71 -28.11 -5.18 18.32
C GLN A 71 -27.31 -6.46 18.62
N GLN A 72 -26.27 -6.77 17.83
CA GLN A 72 -25.38 -7.90 18.07
C GLN A 72 -24.51 -7.69 19.32
N LYS A 73 -24.01 -6.47 19.54
CA LYS A 73 -23.24 -6.10 20.74
C LYS A 73 -24.10 -6.19 22.01
N ASN A 74 -25.35 -5.72 21.96
CA ASN A 74 -26.29 -5.84 23.07
C ASN A 74 -26.66 -7.31 23.35
N LYS A 75 -26.71 -8.17 22.32
CA LYS A 75 -26.94 -9.60 22.47
C LYS A 75 -25.73 -10.35 23.05
N GLN A 76 -24.51 -9.90 22.77
CA GLN A 76 -23.29 -10.42 23.39
C GLN A 76 -23.14 -10.01 24.85
N LEU A 77 -23.47 -8.76 25.20
CA LEU A 77 -23.48 -8.28 26.58
C LEU A 77 -24.51 -9.04 27.44
N SER A 78 -25.71 -9.26 26.89
CA SER A 78 -26.75 -10.09 27.53
C SER A 78 -26.33 -11.54 27.79
N ASN A 79 -25.49 -12.12 26.92
CA ASN A 79 -25.01 -13.49 27.09
C ASN A 79 -23.81 -13.58 28.06
N GLN A 80 -23.06 -12.49 28.25
CA GLN A 80 -21.97 -12.44 29.24
C GLN A 80 -22.49 -12.28 30.66
N ASP A 81 -23.60 -11.54 30.85
CA ASP A 81 -24.25 -11.41 32.15
C ASP A 81 -24.88 -12.74 32.63
N GLU A 82 -25.33 -13.61 31.73
CA GLU A 82 -25.81 -14.97 32.08
C GLU A 82 -24.68 -15.95 32.43
N GLN A 83 -23.47 -15.78 31.89
CA GLN A 83 -22.32 -16.66 32.21
C GLN A 83 -21.65 -16.32 33.55
N ILE A 84 -21.74 -15.08 34.01
CA ILE A 84 -21.15 -14.64 35.29
C ILE A 84 -21.98 -15.13 36.50
N LEU A 85 -23.26 -15.48 36.32
CA LEU A 85 -24.10 -16.02 37.39
C LEU A 85 -23.83 -17.49 37.74
N HIS A 86 -23.05 -18.23 36.92
CA HIS A 86 -22.91 -19.69 37.06
C HIS A 86 -21.54 -20.20 37.53
N SER A 87 -20.55 -19.34 37.84
CA SER A 87 -19.20 -19.78 38.20
C SER A 87 -18.77 -19.57 39.67
N ASN A 88 -19.67 -19.21 40.58
CA ASN A 88 -19.34 -19.05 42.00
C ASN A 88 -19.78 -20.25 42.86
N GLN A 89 -19.19 -21.43 42.65
CA GLN A 89 -19.08 -22.47 43.69
C GLN A 89 -17.78 -23.26 43.47
N THR A 90 -17.09 -23.57 44.59
CA THR A 90 -15.87 -24.40 44.75
C THR A 90 -14.59 -23.79 44.14
N GLU A 91 -13.45 -23.61 44.83
CA GLU A 91 -12.88 -24.34 45.97
C GLU A 91 -11.80 -23.49 46.67
N GLU A 92 -11.63 -23.76 47.95
CA GLU A 92 -10.69 -23.17 48.90
C GLU A 92 -9.50 -24.13 49.11
N LYS A 93 -8.32 -23.57 49.42
CA LYS A 93 -7.08 -24.18 49.98
C LYS A 93 -6.05 -24.75 48.99
N THR A 94 -4.89 -24.10 48.95
CA THR A 94 -3.64 -24.58 49.60
C THR A 94 -2.59 -23.47 49.59
N GLU A 95 -2.12 -23.06 50.76
CA GLU A 95 -0.92 -22.24 50.96
C GLU A 95 0.35 -23.11 50.98
N GLU A 96 1.48 -22.42 50.80
CA GLU A 96 2.89 -22.78 51.10
C GLU A 96 3.64 -23.71 50.12
N ASN A 97 4.55 -23.13 49.31
CA ASN A 97 5.98 -23.03 49.67
C ASN A 97 6.91 -22.43 48.58
N ILE A 98 7.77 -21.50 49.02
CA ILE A 98 9.21 -21.30 48.68
C ILE A 98 9.65 -20.39 47.50
N SER A 99 10.00 -19.16 47.90
CA SER A 99 11.29 -18.41 47.75
C SER A 99 11.85 -17.92 46.40
N VAL A 100 12.01 -16.58 46.36
CA VAL A 100 13.20 -15.77 45.95
C VAL A 100 13.79 -15.98 44.56
N ALA A 101 13.37 -15.11 43.63
CA ALA A 101 14.26 -14.42 42.69
C ALA A 101 13.65 -13.05 42.37
N VAL A 102 14.23 -11.99 42.90
CA VAL A 102 13.86 -10.60 42.60
C VAL A 102 14.34 -10.27 41.19
N ASN A 103 13.42 -10.17 40.24
CA ASN A 103 13.69 -9.60 38.92
C ASN A 103 13.85 -8.08 39.07
N LYS A 104 15.05 -7.57 38.77
CA LYS A 104 15.23 -6.18 38.31
C LYS A 104 14.71 -6.11 36.87
N GLU A 105 13.54 -5.52 36.68
CA GLU A 105 13.17 -4.97 35.37
C GLU A 105 13.87 -3.62 35.22
N VAL A 106 14.69 -3.51 34.18
CA VAL A 106 15.31 -2.27 33.74
C VAL A 106 14.37 -1.67 32.70
N GLU A 107 13.72 -0.55 33.02
CA GLU A 107 13.03 0.28 32.03
C GLU A 107 14.04 0.80 30.99
N PRO A 108 13.70 0.83 29.68
CA PRO A 108 14.56 1.47 28.70
C PRO A 108 14.48 3.00 28.87
N GLU A 109 15.48 3.58 29.53
CA GLU A 109 15.64 5.04 29.58
C GLU A 109 15.88 5.60 28.18
N ILE A 110 15.05 6.56 27.78
CA ILE A 110 15.18 7.31 26.54
C ILE A 110 16.52 8.07 26.55
N PRO A 111 17.37 7.94 25.52
CA PRO A 111 18.64 8.66 25.47
C PRO A 111 18.45 10.17 25.59
N ALA A 112 19.14 10.79 26.56
CA ALA A 112 19.03 12.22 26.87
C ALA A 112 19.24 13.16 25.66
N ALA A 113 19.92 12.68 24.61
CA ALA A 113 20.12 13.39 23.35
C ALA A 113 18.79 13.63 22.58
N ILE A 114 17.85 12.69 22.62
CA ILE A 114 16.55 12.79 21.93
C ILE A 114 15.64 13.75 22.70
N ILE A 115 15.60 13.62 24.04
CA ILE A 115 14.88 14.55 24.92
C ILE A 115 15.37 15.98 24.69
N ASN A 116 16.68 16.19 24.56
CA ASN A 116 17.26 17.51 24.31
C ASN A 116 16.96 18.05 22.90
N LYS A 117 16.89 17.21 21.87
CA LYS A 117 16.47 17.66 20.53
C LYS A 117 15.00 18.08 20.51
N VAL A 118 14.12 17.28 21.11
CA VAL A 118 12.68 17.62 21.24
C VAL A 118 12.49 18.88 22.07
N LYS A 119 13.29 19.07 23.12
CA LYS A 119 13.28 20.29 23.95
C LYS A 119 13.71 21.53 23.16
N LYS A 120 14.80 21.46 22.39
CA LYS A 120 15.25 22.57 21.53
C LYS A 120 14.21 22.97 20.48
N ILE A 121 13.51 22.00 19.89
CA ILE A 121 12.43 22.27 18.93
C ILE A 121 11.25 22.96 19.63
N LYS A 122 10.89 22.51 20.84
CA LYS A 122 9.84 23.14 21.66
C LYS A 122 10.19 24.58 22.08
N GLU A 123 11.46 24.85 22.39
CA GLU A 123 11.94 26.18 22.78
C GLU A 123 11.98 27.15 21.59
N ALA A 124 12.40 26.69 20.40
CA ALA A 124 12.40 27.50 19.19
C ALA A 124 10.98 27.92 18.72
N LEU A 125 9.97 27.12 19.03
CA LEU A 125 8.56 27.43 18.77
C LEU A 125 7.96 28.46 19.75
N ALA A 126 8.62 28.74 20.87
CA ALA A 126 8.13 29.66 21.90
C ALA A 126 8.66 31.10 21.74
N SER A 127 9.75 31.32 20.99
CA SER A 127 10.46 32.61 20.93
C SER A 127 10.08 33.54 19.78
N SER A 128 9.02 33.25 19.00
CA SER A 128 8.66 34.04 17.81
C SER A 128 7.66 35.18 18.04
N ASN A 129 7.43 35.62 19.29
CA ASN A 129 6.34 36.57 19.64
C ASN A 129 6.79 37.81 20.44
N ASP A 130 7.84 38.54 20.02
CA ASP A 130 8.19 39.83 20.62
C ASP A 130 8.29 40.96 19.58
N ILE A 131 7.30 41.87 19.57
CA ILE A 131 7.43 43.23 19.03
C ILE A 131 6.91 44.22 20.08
N GLN A 132 7.76 45.20 20.42
CA GLN A 132 7.57 46.29 21.38
C GLN A 132 6.91 47.52 20.74
N ILE A 133 5.93 48.16 21.40
CA ILE A 133 5.60 49.61 21.26
C ILE A 133 5.11 50.18 22.62
N GLU A 134 5.51 51.43 22.87
CA GLU A 134 5.62 52.23 24.11
C GLU A 134 4.33 52.63 24.88
N LYS A 135 4.56 53.20 26.07
CA LYS A 135 3.61 53.63 27.13
C LYS A 135 3.42 55.15 27.15
N PRO A 136 2.26 55.69 27.61
CA PRO A 136 2.29 56.69 28.69
C PRO A 136 1.22 56.52 29.81
N LEU A 137 1.33 57.38 30.83
CA LEU A 137 0.96 57.29 32.27
C LEU A 137 -0.53 57.40 32.72
N ILE A 138 -0.86 56.63 33.80
CA ILE A 138 -1.54 56.87 35.13
C ILE A 138 -2.72 57.92 35.18
N ILE A 139 -3.91 57.75 35.81
CA ILE A 139 -4.24 57.46 37.24
C ILE A 139 -5.72 56.99 37.49
N GLU A 140 -5.89 56.23 38.58
CA GLU A 140 -7.06 56.01 39.50
C GLU A 140 -7.95 54.73 39.42
N THR A 141 -8.40 54.33 40.62
CA THR A 141 -8.62 52.99 41.23
C THR A 141 -10.06 52.42 41.16
N PRO A 142 -10.32 51.16 41.58
CA PRO A 142 -11.06 50.18 40.78
C PRO A 142 -12.57 50.05 41.08
N THR A 143 -13.33 49.69 40.05
CA THR A 143 -14.60 48.96 40.17
C THR A 143 -14.37 47.50 39.78
N PRO A 144 -15.05 46.52 40.42
CA PRO A 144 -14.78 45.10 40.20
C PRO A 144 -15.31 44.67 38.83
N GLU A 145 -14.45 44.79 37.82
CA GLU A 145 -14.75 44.38 36.46
C GLU A 145 -14.34 42.91 36.29
N ASN A 146 -15.34 42.08 36.01
CA ASN A 146 -15.27 40.78 35.36
C ASN A 146 -13.89 40.13 35.28
N THR A 147 -13.69 39.08 36.08
CA THR A 147 -12.79 37.98 35.71
C THR A 147 -12.96 37.67 34.23
N LYS A 148 -11.98 38.05 33.40
CA LYS A 148 -11.83 37.56 32.03
C LYS A 148 -11.64 36.06 32.12
N VAL A 149 -12.75 35.33 32.11
CA VAL A 149 -12.78 33.92 31.72
C VAL A 149 -12.04 33.87 30.40
N LYS A 150 -10.94 33.10 30.32
CA LYS A 150 -10.38 32.65 29.05
C LYS A 150 -11.56 32.04 28.29
N ARG A 151 -12.19 32.79 27.38
CA ARG A 151 -13.21 32.20 26.50
C ARG A 151 -12.46 31.21 25.64
N GLY A 152 -12.64 29.92 25.92
CA GLY A 152 -12.29 28.86 24.98
C GLY A 152 -12.92 29.15 23.61
N GLY A 153 -12.38 28.55 22.56
CA GLY A 153 -12.91 28.71 21.21
C GLY A 153 -14.43 28.51 21.16
N ARG A 154 -15.11 29.27 20.29
CA ARG A 154 -16.57 29.11 20.11
C ARG A 154 -16.88 27.65 19.81
N TYR A 155 -17.81 27.03 20.55
CA TYR A 155 -18.18 25.61 20.43
C TYR A 155 -17.10 24.59 20.83
N ALA A 156 -16.04 25.00 21.54
CA ALA A 156 -15.05 24.08 22.08
C ALA A 156 -15.65 23.22 23.21
N TYR A 157 -15.33 21.93 23.23
CA TYR A 157 -15.71 20.99 24.29
C TYR A 157 -14.49 20.21 24.78
N ALA A 158 -14.34 20.09 26.09
CA ALA A 158 -13.29 19.30 26.69
C ALA A 158 -13.86 18.41 27.80
N GLU A 159 -13.51 17.13 27.78
CA GLU A 159 -13.84 16.15 28.80
C GLU A 159 -12.62 15.33 29.24
N GLY A 160 -12.73 14.70 30.42
CA GLY A 160 -11.62 14.02 31.06
C GLY A 160 -10.68 14.93 31.85
N LEU A 161 -9.59 14.35 32.38
CA LEU A 161 -8.75 14.97 33.41
C LEU A 161 -7.64 15.82 32.77
N HIS A 162 -7.59 17.11 33.12
CA HIS A 162 -6.60 18.07 32.60
C HIS A 162 -6.60 18.23 31.06
N SER A 163 -7.73 17.96 30.40
CA SER A 163 -7.93 18.16 28.97
C SER A 163 -8.32 19.62 28.64
N HIS A 164 -7.84 20.13 27.50
CA HIS A 164 -8.10 21.51 27.08
C HIS A 164 -8.50 21.58 25.60
N ALA A 165 -9.65 22.18 25.31
CA ALA A 165 -10.08 22.55 23.96
C ALA A 165 -10.05 24.09 23.82
N GLU A 166 -9.12 24.60 23.01
CA GLU A 166 -8.87 26.03 22.84
C GLU A 166 -9.34 26.56 21.47
N GLY A 167 -9.35 25.69 20.44
CA GLY A 167 -9.75 26.06 19.08
C GLY A 167 -11.26 26.20 18.89
N MET A 168 -11.69 26.94 17.86
CA MET A 168 -13.12 27.01 17.49
C MET A 168 -13.63 25.61 17.14
N ALA A 169 -14.73 25.16 17.74
CA ALA A 169 -15.32 23.84 17.54
C ALA A 169 -14.31 22.68 17.75
N ALA A 170 -13.33 22.88 18.63
CA ALA A 170 -12.37 21.85 19.00
C ALA A 170 -12.95 20.88 20.05
N HIS A 171 -12.53 19.62 20.00
CA HIS A 171 -12.90 18.58 20.97
C HIS A 171 -11.65 18.00 21.63
N ALA A 172 -11.61 17.89 22.95
CA ALA A 172 -10.54 17.21 23.67
C ALA A 172 -11.13 16.22 24.69
N GLU A 173 -10.80 14.94 24.61
CA GLU A 173 -11.24 13.93 25.58
C GLU A 173 -10.04 13.13 26.15
N GLY A 174 -10.19 12.54 27.34
CA GLY A 174 -9.15 11.67 27.95
C GLY A 174 -8.32 12.32 29.08
N LEU A 175 -7.00 12.11 29.08
CA LEU A 175 -6.08 12.58 30.12
C LEU A 175 -5.03 13.51 29.51
N LEU A 176 -4.88 14.74 30.01
CA LEU A 176 -3.87 15.71 29.55
C LEU A 176 -3.92 16.03 28.04
N THR A 177 -5.07 15.87 27.39
CA THR A 177 -5.20 16.09 25.94
C THR A 177 -5.41 17.57 25.59
N HIS A 178 -4.92 18.01 24.43
CA HIS A 178 -4.98 19.41 24.03
C HIS A 178 -5.39 19.57 22.57
N ALA A 179 -6.61 20.09 22.33
CA ALA A 179 -7.12 20.43 21.00
C ALA A 179 -7.09 21.96 20.81
N LYS A 180 -6.05 22.47 20.13
CA LYS A 180 -5.78 23.90 19.97
C LYS A 180 -6.19 24.46 18.61
N GLY A 181 -6.18 23.63 17.57
CA GLY A 181 -6.58 24.05 16.23
C GLY A 181 -8.09 24.23 16.11
N SER A 182 -8.56 25.13 15.25
CA SER A 182 -9.99 25.18 14.91
C SER A 182 -10.43 23.86 14.28
N PHE A 183 -11.55 23.30 14.71
CA PHE A 183 -12.10 21.99 14.32
C PHE A 183 -11.19 20.81 14.65
N SER A 184 -10.23 20.97 15.56
CA SER A 184 -9.32 19.88 15.95
C SER A 184 -9.96 18.92 16.95
N HIS A 185 -9.51 17.67 16.93
CA HIS A 185 -9.91 16.64 17.88
C HIS A 185 -8.67 16.01 18.53
N ALA A 186 -8.62 15.92 19.86
CA ALA A 186 -7.58 15.21 20.59
C ALA A 186 -8.19 14.22 21.59
N GLU A 187 -7.86 12.93 21.49
CA GLU A 187 -8.34 11.89 22.41
C GLU A 187 -7.18 11.02 22.95
N GLY A 188 -7.41 10.31 24.06
CA GLY A 188 -6.42 9.43 24.70
C GLY A 188 -5.62 10.06 25.84
N SER A 189 -4.29 9.93 25.86
CA SER A 189 -3.42 10.39 26.95
C SER A 189 -2.29 11.28 26.42
N ASN A 190 -2.21 12.52 26.89
CA ASN A 190 -1.20 13.50 26.51
C ASN A 190 -1.10 13.75 24.99
N SER A 191 -2.20 13.56 24.26
CA SER A 191 -2.32 13.82 22.82
C SER A 191 -2.53 15.30 22.53
N LYS A 192 -2.09 15.77 21.36
CA LYS A 192 -2.11 17.19 20.98
C LYS A 192 -2.52 17.38 19.53
N ALA A 193 -3.70 17.95 19.30
CA ALA A 193 -4.14 18.36 17.98
C ALA A 193 -4.07 19.89 17.86
N THR A 194 -3.00 20.40 17.25
CA THR A 194 -2.73 21.85 17.17
C THR A 194 -2.96 22.46 15.80
N GLY A 195 -3.03 21.65 14.74
CA GLY A 195 -3.33 22.10 13.39
C GLY A 195 -4.83 22.35 13.15
N HIS A 196 -5.16 23.20 12.18
CA HIS A 196 -6.56 23.37 11.74
C HIS A 196 -7.13 22.04 11.27
N SER A 197 -8.29 21.62 11.78
CA SER A 197 -8.95 20.35 11.45
C SER A 197 -8.05 19.11 11.64
N SER A 198 -7.12 19.16 12.61
CA SER A 198 -6.23 18.04 12.93
C SER A 198 -6.86 17.03 13.90
N HIS A 199 -6.41 15.78 13.86
CA HIS A 199 -6.85 14.71 14.75
C HIS A 199 -5.65 14.03 15.44
N SER A 200 -5.65 13.93 16.77
CA SER A 200 -4.60 13.25 17.53
C SER A 200 -5.21 12.26 18.50
N GLU A 201 -4.93 10.96 18.35
CA GLU A 201 -5.45 9.91 19.22
C GLU A 201 -4.32 9.01 19.76
N GLY A 202 -4.56 8.31 20.87
CA GLY A 202 -3.58 7.42 21.51
C GLY A 202 -2.78 8.07 22.65
N SER A 203 -1.48 7.76 22.75
CA SER A 203 -0.61 8.19 23.87
C SER A 203 0.56 9.03 23.40
N GLU A 204 0.71 10.24 23.93
CA GLU A 204 1.80 11.18 23.58
C GLU A 204 1.86 11.53 22.08
N THR A 205 0.73 11.52 21.38
CA THR A 205 0.67 11.83 19.95
C THR A 205 0.57 13.34 19.69
N THR A 206 1.00 13.80 18.52
CA THR A 206 0.89 15.22 18.12
C THR A 206 0.54 15.37 16.65
N ALA A 207 -0.65 15.89 16.37
CA ALA A 207 -1.09 16.31 15.03
C ALA A 207 -1.00 17.84 14.92
N GLY A 208 0.10 18.34 14.35
CA GLY A 208 0.45 19.75 14.27
C GLY A 208 0.12 20.44 12.95
N GLY A 209 0.09 19.70 11.85
CA GLY A 209 -0.23 20.25 10.52
C GLY A 209 -1.73 20.45 10.31
N SER A 210 -2.11 21.38 9.44
CA SER A 210 -3.51 21.49 8.99
C SER A 210 -3.96 20.18 8.37
N TYR A 211 -5.14 19.68 8.74
CA TYR A 211 -5.71 18.41 8.27
C TYR A 211 -4.87 17.17 8.60
N SER A 212 -3.89 17.28 9.52
CA SER A 212 -3.02 16.16 9.90
C SER A 212 -3.71 15.19 10.86
N HIS A 213 -3.26 13.93 10.85
CA HIS A 213 -3.72 12.90 11.77
C HIS A 213 -2.53 12.15 12.38
N ALA A 214 -2.51 12.03 13.70
CA ALA A 214 -1.52 11.24 14.44
C ALA A 214 -2.21 10.24 15.37
N GLU A 215 -1.91 8.95 15.22
CA GLU A 215 -2.46 7.88 16.05
C GLU A 215 -1.37 6.94 16.60
N GLY A 216 -1.65 6.22 17.70
CA GLY A 216 -0.71 5.27 18.32
C GLY A 216 0.05 5.83 19.52
N LYS A 217 1.37 5.59 19.61
CA LYS A 217 2.22 6.01 20.73
C LYS A 217 3.37 6.89 20.25
N GLN A 218 3.52 8.09 20.80
CA GLN A 218 4.62 9.01 20.50
C GLN A 218 4.74 9.39 19.00
N THR A 219 3.63 9.32 18.26
CA THR A 219 3.60 9.66 16.83
C THR A 219 3.42 11.17 16.61
N ILE A 220 4.01 11.70 15.55
CA ILE A 220 4.01 13.14 15.27
C ILE A 220 3.71 13.38 13.79
N ALA A 221 2.57 14.01 13.48
CA ALA A 221 2.20 14.47 12.15
C ALA A 221 2.27 16.01 12.06
N LEU A 222 3.32 16.57 11.45
CA LEU A 222 3.55 18.03 11.36
C LEU A 222 3.28 18.62 9.98
N GLY A 223 3.31 17.81 8.92
CA GLY A 223 3.00 18.30 7.58
C GLY A 223 1.52 18.59 7.39
N GLU A 224 1.19 19.54 6.51
CA GLU A 224 -0.19 19.69 6.03
C GLU A 224 -0.69 18.37 5.43
N ALA A 225 -1.87 17.91 5.82
CA ALA A 225 -2.45 16.63 5.41
C ALA A 225 -1.54 15.40 5.66
N ALA A 226 -0.62 15.48 6.63
CA ALA A 226 0.25 14.37 6.98
C ALA A 226 -0.43 13.33 7.89
N HIS A 227 -0.03 12.07 7.78
CA HIS A 227 -0.52 10.97 8.61
C HIS A 227 0.64 10.24 9.30
N ALA A 228 0.59 10.08 10.63
CA ALA A 228 1.56 9.32 11.40
C ALA A 228 0.87 8.28 12.30
N GLU A 229 1.16 6.99 12.09
CA GLU A 229 0.60 5.90 12.90
C GLU A 229 1.69 4.95 13.45
N GLY A 230 1.36 4.18 14.49
CA GLY A 230 2.30 3.22 15.10
C GLY A 230 3.02 3.73 16.35
N THR A 231 4.34 3.52 16.45
CA THR A 231 5.16 3.91 17.61
C THR A 231 6.35 4.78 17.19
N ALA A 232 6.45 5.97 17.76
CA ALA A 232 7.53 6.93 17.53
C ALA A 232 7.76 7.28 16.03
N THR A 233 6.68 7.34 15.25
CA THR A 233 6.72 7.69 13.83
C THR A 233 6.54 9.19 13.62
N ILE A 234 7.16 9.72 12.55
CA ILE A 234 7.18 11.17 12.27
C ILE A 234 6.81 11.44 10.80
N ALA A 235 5.64 12.02 10.56
CA ALA A 235 5.18 12.49 9.25
C ALA A 235 5.22 14.03 9.19
N ASN A 236 6.34 14.58 8.71
CA ASN A 236 6.66 16.01 8.72
C ASN A 236 6.75 16.64 7.33
N GLY A 237 6.54 15.87 6.25
CA GLY A 237 6.35 16.41 4.90
C GLY A 237 4.88 16.69 4.60
N SER A 238 4.58 17.64 3.71
CA SER A 238 3.20 17.86 3.25
C SER A 238 2.66 16.62 2.54
N SER A 239 1.44 16.20 2.85
CA SER A 239 0.79 14.99 2.32
C SER A 239 1.59 13.69 2.54
N SER A 240 2.45 13.65 3.55
CA SER A 240 3.32 12.50 3.83
C SER A 240 2.68 11.49 4.78
N HIS A 241 3.14 10.24 4.74
CA HIS A 241 2.65 9.16 5.59
C HIS A 241 3.84 8.39 6.22
N ALA A 242 3.90 8.32 7.55
CA ALA A 242 4.83 7.46 8.29
C ALA A 242 4.07 6.44 9.16
N GLU A 243 4.36 5.16 9.00
CA GLU A 243 3.77 4.08 9.82
C GLU A 243 4.85 3.12 10.37
N GLY A 244 4.49 2.30 11.37
CA GLY A 244 5.37 1.29 11.97
C GLY A 244 6.09 1.75 13.25
N HIS A 245 7.40 1.49 13.36
CA HIS A 245 8.18 1.72 14.57
C HIS A 245 9.43 2.56 14.29
N HIS A 246 9.51 3.81 14.77
CA HIS A 246 10.64 4.70 14.54
C HIS A 246 10.92 4.98 13.05
N THR A 247 9.88 5.32 12.30
CA THR A 247 9.97 5.73 10.88
C THR A 247 9.77 7.24 10.75
N SER A 248 10.40 7.86 9.75
CA SER A 248 10.30 9.31 9.51
C SER A 248 10.26 9.67 8.04
N THR A 249 9.39 10.59 7.63
CA THR A 249 9.31 11.11 6.26
C THR A 249 10.36 12.19 5.96
N ALA A 250 11.16 12.62 6.95
CA ALA A 250 12.25 13.59 6.78
C ALA A 250 11.89 14.89 6.01
N HIS A 251 10.67 15.40 6.21
CA HIS A 251 10.10 16.57 5.55
C HIS A 251 9.79 16.40 4.04
N PHE A 252 10.00 15.23 3.48
CA PHE A 252 9.71 14.97 2.08
C PHE A 252 8.20 14.93 1.82
N ALA A 253 7.74 15.84 0.95
CA ALA A 253 6.34 15.92 0.55
C ALA A 253 5.89 14.63 -0.15
N GLY A 254 4.67 14.16 0.12
CA GLY A 254 4.09 12.97 -0.51
C GLY A 254 4.82 11.65 -0.26
N SER A 255 5.82 11.65 0.63
CA SER A 255 6.61 10.45 0.93
C SER A 255 5.80 9.48 1.78
N HIS A 256 5.96 8.19 1.52
CA HIS A 256 5.37 7.12 2.33
C HIS A 256 6.48 6.20 2.86
N ILE A 257 6.53 5.98 4.17
CA ILE A 257 7.47 5.06 4.80
C ILE A 257 6.79 4.17 5.83
N MET A 258 7.06 2.86 5.76
CA MET A 258 6.60 1.86 6.74
C MET A 258 7.76 1.01 7.27
N GLY A 259 7.51 0.16 8.26
CA GLY A 259 8.49 -0.80 8.79
C GLY A 259 9.11 -0.34 10.11
N ARG A 260 10.41 -0.54 10.29
CA ARG A 260 11.09 -0.13 11.54
C ARG A 260 12.43 0.57 11.31
N PHE A 261 12.72 1.57 12.13
CA PHE A 261 13.97 2.33 12.17
C PHE A 261 14.44 2.77 10.77
N GLY A 262 13.75 3.76 10.20
CA GLY A 262 14.08 4.24 8.86
C GLY A 262 13.66 5.67 8.60
N THR A 263 14.32 6.27 7.62
CA THR A 263 14.14 7.67 7.25
C THR A 263 13.97 7.74 5.74
N ALA A 264 12.87 8.33 5.28
CA ALA A 264 12.64 8.53 3.86
C ALA A 264 13.74 9.40 3.24
N GLU A 265 14.03 9.17 1.96
CA GLU A 265 15.16 9.80 1.27
C GLU A 265 14.73 10.77 0.16
N GLU A 266 13.43 10.80 -0.18
CA GLU A 266 12.91 11.59 -1.31
C GLU A 266 11.40 11.86 -1.20
N ALA A 267 10.98 12.97 -1.80
CA ALA A 267 9.57 13.32 -2.01
C ALA A 267 8.86 12.35 -2.96
N TYR A 268 7.55 12.20 -2.76
CA TYR A 268 6.62 11.38 -3.57
C TYR A 268 7.04 9.93 -3.79
N SER A 269 7.97 9.44 -2.96
CA SER A 269 8.60 8.13 -3.06
C SER A 269 8.09 7.20 -1.95
N TRP A 270 8.26 5.90 -2.15
CA TRP A 270 7.81 4.87 -1.22
C TRP A 270 8.98 4.07 -0.65
N PHE A 271 8.94 3.80 0.65
CA PHE A 271 10.02 3.19 1.41
C PHE A 271 9.52 2.08 2.36
N ILE A 272 10.27 0.98 2.43
CA ILE A 272 10.18 -0.01 3.52
C ILE A 272 11.46 0.08 4.34
N ALA A 273 11.31 0.50 5.59
CA ALA A 273 12.38 0.53 6.58
C ALA A 273 12.65 -0.84 7.20
N ASN A 274 13.93 -1.17 7.38
CA ASN A 274 14.38 -2.40 8.04
C ASN A 274 15.63 -2.18 8.90
N GLY A 275 15.71 -1.02 9.57
CA GLY A 275 16.76 -0.76 10.53
C GLY A 275 16.60 -1.58 11.81
N VAL A 276 17.62 -1.55 12.67
CA VAL A 276 17.67 -2.38 13.88
C VAL A 276 17.35 -1.60 15.14
N ASN A 277 17.77 -0.33 15.22
CA ASN A 277 17.60 0.55 16.37
C ASN A 277 17.78 2.04 15.97
N ASP A 278 17.65 2.95 16.93
CA ASP A 278 17.75 4.42 16.72
C ASP A 278 19.08 4.93 16.16
N THR A 279 20.14 4.12 16.21
CA THR A 279 21.45 4.46 15.64
C THR A 279 21.73 3.74 14.33
N ASP A 280 20.88 2.79 13.96
CA ASP A 280 21.03 1.91 12.80
C ASP A 280 19.74 1.93 11.98
N HIS A 281 19.51 3.07 11.33
CA HIS A 281 18.39 3.27 10.40
C HIS A 281 18.75 2.65 9.04
N ASN A 282 17.79 1.97 8.41
CA ASN A 282 18.01 1.36 7.11
C ASN A 282 16.74 1.25 6.26
N ILE A 283 16.91 1.21 4.93
CA ILE A 283 15.87 1.05 3.92
C ILE A 283 16.04 -0.31 3.23
N GLY A 284 15.12 -1.24 3.49
CA GLY A 284 15.12 -2.56 2.88
C GLY A 284 14.52 -2.60 1.47
N ALA A 285 13.66 -1.65 1.12
CA ALA A 285 13.17 -1.48 -0.25
C ALA A 285 12.73 -0.03 -0.49
N LYS A 286 12.89 0.45 -1.72
CA LYS A 286 12.39 1.77 -2.12
C LYS A 286 11.96 1.82 -3.58
N TRP A 287 10.99 2.69 -3.86
CA TRP A 287 10.59 3.09 -5.20
C TRP A 287 10.66 4.61 -5.28
N LEU A 288 11.53 5.12 -6.15
CA LEU A 288 11.84 6.54 -6.26
C LEU A 288 11.02 7.24 -7.34
N ALA A 289 10.48 8.41 -7.01
CA ALA A 289 9.63 9.18 -7.90
C ALA A 289 10.43 9.83 -9.05
N HIS A 290 11.61 10.38 -8.76
CA HIS A 290 12.38 11.14 -9.77
C HIS A 290 12.73 10.32 -11.00
N ASN A 291 12.96 9.00 -10.87
CA ASN A 291 13.37 8.13 -11.97
C ASN A 291 12.48 6.89 -12.17
N GLY A 292 11.61 6.56 -11.22
CA GLY A 292 10.75 5.38 -11.26
C GLY A 292 11.49 4.06 -11.03
N GLU A 293 12.70 4.08 -10.47
CA GLU A 293 13.48 2.89 -10.17
C GLU A 293 13.07 2.26 -8.83
N MET A 294 13.12 0.93 -8.78
CA MET A 294 12.86 0.14 -7.59
C MET A 294 14.14 -0.54 -7.13
N TYR A 295 14.41 -0.45 -5.84
CA TYR A 295 15.55 -1.07 -5.18
C TYR A 295 15.04 -2.00 -4.08
N ILE A 296 15.63 -3.19 -3.99
CA ILE A 296 15.35 -4.18 -2.95
C ILE A 296 16.69 -4.59 -2.36
N GLU A 297 16.83 -4.45 -1.04
CA GLU A 297 17.99 -4.90 -0.30
C GLU A 297 17.80 -6.36 0.14
N GLY A 298 18.80 -7.19 -0.14
CA GLY A 298 18.79 -8.62 0.16
C GLY A 298 19.49 -9.43 -0.92
N ALA A 299 19.88 -10.67 -0.61
CA ALA A 299 20.62 -11.52 -1.54
C ALA A 299 19.76 -12.09 -2.68
N SER A 300 18.42 -12.14 -2.52
CA SER A 300 17.53 -12.82 -3.46
C SER A 300 16.15 -12.17 -3.53
N TYR A 301 15.62 -12.06 -4.75
CA TYR A 301 14.19 -11.88 -5.02
C TYR A 301 13.60 -13.22 -5.45
N ASN A 302 12.72 -13.79 -4.62
CA ASN A 302 12.17 -15.13 -4.82
C ASN A 302 10.93 -15.08 -5.72
N ALA A 303 11.14 -15.18 -7.04
CA ALA A 303 10.07 -15.37 -8.02
C ALA A 303 9.85 -16.86 -8.30
N SER A 304 8.59 -17.26 -8.49
CA SER A 304 8.22 -18.67 -8.76
C SER A 304 8.31 -19.07 -10.23
N GLY A 305 8.74 -18.17 -11.12
CA GLY A 305 8.87 -18.45 -12.54
C GLY A 305 10.09 -19.31 -12.86
N THR A 306 10.16 -19.79 -14.10
CA THR A 306 11.08 -20.83 -14.55
C THR A 306 12.28 -20.33 -15.34
N ASP A 307 12.20 -19.09 -15.82
CA ASP A 307 13.13 -18.51 -16.78
C ASP A 307 13.17 -16.99 -16.71
N PHE A 308 14.22 -16.41 -17.29
CA PHE A 308 14.32 -14.97 -17.54
C PHE A 308 13.97 -14.71 -19.00
N ALA A 309 12.95 -13.88 -19.23
CA ALA A 309 12.44 -13.62 -20.56
C ALA A 309 12.51 -12.14 -20.93
N GLN A 310 12.40 -11.88 -22.23
CA GLN A 310 12.11 -10.55 -22.75
C GLN A 310 10.99 -10.63 -23.78
N MET A 311 10.23 -9.53 -23.93
CA MET A 311 9.22 -9.44 -24.98
C MET A 311 9.87 -9.10 -26.32
N PHE A 312 9.51 -9.85 -27.36
CA PHE A 312 9.90 -9.63 -28.76
C PHE A 312 8.66 -9.53 -29.65
N GLU A 313 8.78 -8.82 -30.76
CA GLU A 313 7.71 -8.72 -31.77
C GLU A 313 7.85 -9.84 -32.80
N THR A 314 6.75 -10.50 -33.14
CA THR A 314 6.71 -11.55 -34.16
C THR A 314 6.61 -10.94 -35.56
N GLU A 315 7.16 -11.65 -36.56
CA GLU A 315 7.00 -11.28 -37.96
C GLU A 315 5.57 -11.48 -38.45
N ASP A 316 5.00 -12.64 -38.12
CA ASP A 316 3.60 -12.97 -38.39
C ASP A 316 2.73 -12.49 -37.22
N PRO A 317 1.58 -11.82 -37.47
CA PRO A 317 0.63 -11.46 -36.42
C PRO A 317 -0.04 -12.66 -35.74
N THR A 318 0.13 -13.87 -36.27
CA THR A 318 -0.36 -15.11 -35.68
C THR A 318 0.43 -15.44 -34.41
N PRO A 319 -0.24 -15.58 -33.25
CA PRO A 319 0.44 -15.90 -32.00
C PRO A 319 1.22 -17.21 -32.08
N ILE A 320 2.48 -17.17 -31.64
CA ILE A 320 3.28 -18.36 -31.39
C ILE A 320 2.92 -18.88 -29.99
N ASP A 321 2.46 -20.12 -29.91
CA ASP A 321 2.14 -20.77 -28.63
C ASP A 321 3.42 -21.07 -27.83
N VAL A 322 3.29 -21.47 -26.56
CA VAL A 322 4.43 -21.72 -25.66
C VAL A 322 5.20 -23.00 -26.02
N GLY A 323 6.50 -23.02 -25.68
CA GLY A 323 7.38 -24.17 -25.83
C GLY A 323 7.95 -24.40 -27.23
N TYR A 324 7.97 -23.37 -28.08
CA TYR A 324 8.61 -23.38 -29.39
C TYR A 324 9.96 -22.66 -29.35
N PHE A 325 10.93 -23.17 -30.10
CA PHE A 325 12.18 -22.45 -30.36
C PHE A 325 11.94 -21.30 -31.34
N VAL A 326 12.53 -20.15 -31.04
CA VAL A 326 12.43 -18.94 -31.87
C VAL A 326 13.81 -18.40 -32.24
N THR A 327 13.86 -17.70 -33.37
CA THR A 327 15.05 -16.97 -33.83
C THR A 327 14.64 -15.68 -34.54
N PHE A 328 15.61 -14.84 -34.87
CA PHE A 328 15.36 -13.61 -35.63
C PHE A 328 15.04 -13.92 -37.10
N SER A 329 14.00 -13.30 -37.64
CA SER A 329 13.77 -13.22 -39.09
C SER A 329 14.30 -11.92 -39.69
N SER A 330 14.36 -10.86 -38.89
CA SER A 330 14.95 -9.57 -39.24
C SER A 330 15.66 -8.95 -38.03
N GLU A 331 16.15 -7.72 -38.16
CA GLU A 331 16.82 -7.01 -37.07
C GLU A 331 15.93 -6.78 -35.84
N GLU A 332 14.59 -6.77 -36.01
CA GLU A 332 13.64 -6.43 -34.94
C GLU A 332 12.59 -7.51 -34.66
N LYS A 333 12.44 -8.50 -35.56
CA LYS A 333 11.32 -9.45 -35.52
C LYS A 333 11.78 -10.89 -35.40
N ILE A 334 10.94 -11.69 -34.74
CA ILE A 334 11.19 -13.11 -34.50
C ILE A 334 10.21 -14.02 -35.25
N ARG A 335 10.67 -15.25 -35.49
CA ARG A 335 9.89 -16.36 -36.07
C ARG A 335 10.24 -17.68 -35.38
N LEU A 336 9.50 -18.73 -35.71
CA LEU A 336 9.89 -20.10 -35.36
C LEU A 336 11.27 -20.43 -35.94
N ALA A 337 12.12 -21.05 -35.13
CA ALA A 337 13.40 -21.58 -35.59
C ALA A 337 13.20 -22.84 -36.43
N THR A 338 14.14 -23.10 -37.32
CA THR A 338 14.20 -24.27 -38.20
C THR A 338 15.48 -25.05 -37.97
N SER A 339 15.61 -26.23 -38.58
CA SER A 339 16.84 -27.03 -38.48
C SER A 339 18.06 -26.36 -39.13
N HIS A 340 17.84 -25.36 -39.98
CA HIS A 340 18.87 -24.61 -40.69
C HIS A 340 19.40 -23.41 -39.90
N ASP A 341 18.74 -23.03 -38.80
CA ASP A 341 19.13 -21.88 -37.99
C ASP A 341 20.29 -22.24 -37.06
N SER A 342 21.42 -21.58 -37.25
CA SER A 342 22.61 -21.75 -36.40
C SER A 342 22.44 -21.05 -35.05
N PHE A 343 21.75 -19.91 -35.05
CA PHE A 343 21.45 -19.12 -33.87
C PHE A 343 20.00 -19.30 -33.45
N ILE A 344 19.80 -19.63 -32.18
CA ILE A 344 18.49 -19.77 -31.55
C ILE A 344 18.41 -18.71 -30.45
N LEU A 345 17.42 -17.81 -30.55
CA LEU A 345 17.26 -16.72 -29.61
C LEU A 345 16.78 -17.22 -28.24
N GLY A 346 15.81 -18.13 -28.25
CA GLY A 346 15.10 -18.51 -27.03
C GLY A 346 13.95 -19.46 -27.28
N ILE A 347 13.13 -19.62 -26.25
CA ILE A 347 11.90 -20.41 -26.28
C ILE A 347 10.71 -19.51 -25.95
N SER A 348 9.58 -19.68 -26.63
CA SER A 348 8.33 -19.03 -26.24
C SER A 348 7.94 -19.43 -24.81
N SER A 349 8.05 -18.49 -23.89
CA SER A 349 7.98 -18.74 -22.44
C SER A 349 6.55 -18.73 -21.92
N ALA A 350 6.23 -19.69 -21.05
CA ALA A 350 4.93 -19.78 -20.38
C ALA A 350 4.94 -19.10 -19.00
N THR A 351 6.06 -19.18 -18.27
CA THR A 351 6.13 -18.85 -16.84
C THR A 351 7.42 -18.10 -16.47
N PRO A 352 7.73 -16.96 -17.11
CA PRO A 352 8.94 -16.23 -16.82
C PRO A 352 8.92 -15.64 -15.39
N ALA A 353 10.02 -15.78 -14.66
CA ALA A 353 10.23 -15.17 -13.35
C ALA A 353 10.41 -13.65 -13.45
N LEU A 354 11.03 -13.20 -14.55
CA LEU A 354 11.24 -11.79 -14.87
C LEU A 354 11.03 -11.59 -16.37
N ILE A 355 10.32 -10.54 -16.75
CA ILE A 355 10.08 -10.16 -18.14
C ILE A 355 10.65 -8.77 -18.40
N GLY A 356 11.74 -8.71 -19.17
CA GLY A 356 12.29 -7.47 -19.70
C GLY A 356 11.50 -6.97 -20.91
N ASN A 357 11.67 -5.68 -21.23
CA ASN A 357 11.02 -5.04 -22.38
C ASN A 357 9.47 -5.19 -22.39
N SER A 358 8.83 -5.34 -21.22
CA SER A 358 7.40 -5.73 -21.14
C SER A 358 6.43 -4.67 -21.63
N GLY A 359 6.78 -3.38 -21.54
CA GLY A 359 5.83 -2.29 -21.81
C GLY A 359 4.54 -2.42 -20.98
N ALA A 360 4.64 -2.86 -19.72
CA ALA A 360 3.44 -3.19 -18.95
C ALA A 360 2.60 -1.96 -18.55
N LEU A 361 3.23 -0.81 -18.33
CA LEU A 361 2.59 0.37 -17.73
C LEU A 361 2.33 1.51 -18.71
N SER A 362 3.19 1.67 -19.71
CA SER A 362 3.06 2.75 -20.69
C SER A 362 3.76 2.42 -21.98
N TRP A 363 3.43 3.18 -23.01
CA TRP A 363 4.16 3.16 -24.27
C TRP A 363 5.67 3.35 -24.02
N GLN A 364 6.48 2.50 -24.66
CA GLN A 364 7.92 2.42 -24.38
C GLN A 364 8.64 3.76 -24.64
N LYS A 365 8.19 4.51 -25.64
CA LYS A 365 8.75 5.81 -26.02
C LYS A 365 8.01 6.99 -25.38
N ARG A 366 7.24 6.77 -24.30
CA ARG A 366 6.55 7.85 -23.57
C ARG A 366 7.52 8.95 -23.13
N TYR A 367 8.72 8.55 -22.71
CA TYR A 367 9.77 9.46 -22.27
C TYR A 367 10.89 9.52 -23.29
N LYS A 368 11.53 10.68 -23.39
CA LYS A 368 12.71 10.88 -24.22
C LYS A 368 13.90 10.13 -23.62
N THR A 369 14.65 9.47 -24.47
CA THR A 369 15.88 8.76 -24.11
C THR A 369 17.06 9.28 -24.92
N ASP A 370 18.28 9.06 -24.44
CA ASP A 370 19.49 9.22 -25.24
C ASP A 370 19.69 8.04 -26.22
N ASN A 371 20.80 8.06 -26.96
CA ASN A 371 21.13 7.04 -27.96
C ASN A 371 21.42 5.65 -27.37
N PHE A 372 21.54 5.52 -26.04
CA PHE A 372 21.71 4.25 -25.33
C PHE A 372 20.43 3.82 -24.59
N GLY A 373 19.32 4.56 -24.75
CA GLY A 373 18.04 4.26 -24.12
C GLY A 373 17.90 4.77 -22.68
N LYS A 374 18.86 5.54 -22.16
CA LYS A 374 18.74 6.15 -20.82
C LYS A 374 17.73 7.29 -20.87
N ARG A 375 16.75 7.28 -19.96
CA ARG A 375 15.75 8.36 -19.85
C ARG A 375 16.42 9.70 -19.54
N GLN A 376 15.90 10.75 -20.17
CA GLN A 376 16.27 12.13 -19.89
C GLN A 376 15.29 12.75 -18.90
N TYR A 377 15.79 13.68 -18.10
CA TYR A 377 15.05 14.35 -17.04
C TYR A 377 15.17 15.86 -17.17
N VAL A 378 14.19 16.58 -16.62
CA VAL A 378 14.15 18.04 -16.58
C VAL A 378 13.90 18.50 -15.14
N TRP A 379 14.54 19.61 -14.76
CA TRP A 379 14.24 20.32 -13.52
C TRP A 379 13.02 21.21 -13.74
N THR A 380 12.04 21.07 -12.87
CA THR A 380 10.87 21.95 -12.84
C THR A 380 11.19 23.26 -12.11
N GLU A 381 10.31 24.26 -12.26
CA GLU A 381 10.39 25.51 -11.52
C GLU A 381 10.31 25.32 -9.99
N THR A 382 9.79 24.17 -9.55
CA THR A 382 9.71 23.76 -8.14
C THR A 382 10.93 22.94 -7.69
N GLU A 383 12.02 22.95 -8.45
CA GLU A 383 13.26 22.17 -8.19
C GLU A 383 13.04 20.64 -8.12
N GLU A 384 11.93 20.13 -8.67
CA GLU A 384 11.68 18.69 -8.78
C GLU A 384 12.23 18.15 -10.09
N ILE A 385 12.82 16.94 -10.04
CA ILE A 385 13.28 16.20 -11.21
C ILE A 385 12.12 15.38 -11.76
N GLN A 386 11.79 15.56 -13.05
CA GLN A 386 10.74 14.81 -13.73
C GLN A 386 11.24 14.22 -15.05
N PRO A 387 10.72 13.05 -15.48
CA PRO A 387 11.11 12.47 -16.76
C PRO A 387 10.61 13.31 -17.94
N LEU A 388 11.50 13.60 -18.89
CA LEU A 388 11.21 14.42 -20.05
C LEU A 388 10.30 13.63 -21.02
N LEU A 389 9.12 14.16 -21.31
CA LEU A 389 8.17 13.54 -22.24
C LEU A 389 8.71 13.56 -23.68
N ASN A 390 8.39 12.51 -24.43
CA ASN A 390 8.64 12.47 -25.86
C ASN A 390 7.53 13.23 -26.60
N THR A 391 7.90 14.08 -27.56
CA THR A 391 6.95 14.85 -28.39
C THR A 391 6.08 13.97 -29.28
N GLU A 392 6.49 12.73 -29.56
CA GLU A 392 5.69 11.74 -30.29
C GLU A 392 4.61 11.07 -29.42
N TRP A 393 4.69 11.23 -28.09
CA TRP A 393 3.72 10.62 -27.19
C TRP A 393 2.42 11.42 -27.15
N ASP A 394 1.32 10.77 -27.53
CA ASP A 394 -0.03 11.31 -27.45
C ASP A 394 -0.76 10.76 -26.21
N PRO A 395 -1.10 11.61 -25.21
CA PRO A 395 -1.82 11.19 -24.01
C PRO A 395 -3.26 10.73 -24.28
N THR A 396 -3.85 11.08 -25.43
CA THR A 396 -5.22 10.70 -25.79
C THR A 396 -5.31 9.28 -26.35
N CYS A 397 -4.20 8.75 -26.86
CA CYS A 397 -4.11 7.39 -27.36
C CYS A 397 -4.17 6.38 -26.22
N LYS A 398 -5.18 5.50 -26.24
CA LYS A 398 -5.27 4.39 -25.28
C LYS A 398 -4.15 3.38 -25.52
N TYR A 399 -3.21 3.30 -24.59
CA TYR A 399 -2.13 2.33 -24.64
C TYR A 399 -2.62 0.90 -24.35
N VAL A 400 -2.15 -0.07 -25.15
CA VAL A 400 -2.33 -1.50 -24.92
C VAL A 400 -0.95 -2.11 -24.66
N ALA A 401 -0.78 -2.75 -23.50
CA ALA A 401 0.48 -3.38 -23.11
C ALA A 401 0.87 -4.49 -24.09
N ARG A 402 2.18 -4.75 -24.24
CA ARG A 402 2.67 -5.80 -25.16
C ARG A 402 2.07 -7.16 -24.87
N LYS A 403 1.93 -7.53 -23.60
CA LYS A 403 1.33 -8.82 -23.20
C LYS A 403 -0.11 -9.02 -23.71
N ASP A 404 -0.80 -7.93 -24.05
CA ASP A 404 -2.20 -7.94 -24.51
C ASP A 404 -2.28 -7.78 -26.04
N ARG A 405 -1.15 -7.88 -26.76
CA ARG A 405 -1.04 -7.76 -28.21
C ARG A 405 -0.52 -9.07 -28.81
N ALA A 406 -1.20 -9.55 -29.86
CA ALA A 406 -0.94 -10.86 -30.45
C ALA A 406 0.46 -10.98 -31.07
N GLU A 407 0.99 -9.87 -31.56
CA GLU A 407 2.31 -9.78 -32.19
C GLU A 407 3.47 -9.74 -31.18
N TRP A 408 3.22 -9.83 -29.87
CA TRP A 408 4.26 -9.76 -28.84
C TRP A 408 4.35 -11.05 -28.03
N LEU A 409 5.56 -11.60 -27.95
CA LEU A 409 5.83 -12.89 -27.33
C LEU A 409 6.89 -12.77 -26.23
N PRO A 410 6.64 -13.28 -25.01
CA PRO A 410 7.72 -13.49 -24.04
C PRO A 410 8.62 -14.63 -24.51
N VAL A 411 9.90 -14.34 -24.70
CA VAL A 411 10.91 -15.33 -25.08
C VAL A 411 11.85 -15.55 -23.90
N GLY A 412 11.85 -16.76 -23.36
CA GLY A 412 12.78 -17.19 -22.32
C GLY A 412 14.18 -17.34 -22.91
N LEU A 413 15.11 -16.59 -22.35
CA LEU A 413 16.50 -16.49 -22.82
C LEU A 413 17.44 -17.38 -21.99
N ILE A 414 17.05 -17.70 -20.76
CA ILE A 414 17.79 -18.61 -19.88
C ILE A 414 16.84 -19.16 -18.82
N GLY A 415 16.94 -20.46 -18.53
CA GLY A 415 16.12 -21.11 -17.50
C GLY A 415 15.77 -22.55 -17.79
N GLN A 416 14.99 -23.15 -16.89
CA GLN A 416 14.45 -24.49 -17.06
C GLN A 416 13.09 -24.39 -17.74
N MET A 417 13.00 -24.73 -19.02
CA MET A 417 11.77 -24.49 -19.80
C MET A 417 11.20 -25.77 -20.37
N LEU A 418 9.87 -25.86 -20.34
CA LEU A 418 9.13 -26.89 -21.04
C LEU A 418 9.09 -26.56 -22.53
N VAL A 419 9.42 -27.55 -23.35
CA VAL A 419 9.54 -27.43 -24.80
C VAL A 419 8.78 -28.57 -25.45
N ARG A 420 8.14 -28.26 -26.57
CA ARG A 420 7.49 -29.27 -27.42
C ARG A 420 8.57 -30.11 -28.08
N ASP A 421 8.37 -31.42 -28.15
CA ASP A 421 9.26 -32.32 -28.88
C ASP A 421 8.50 -33.26 -29.82
N ASP A 422 9.21 -33.76 -30.83
CA ASP A 422 8.69 -34.73 -31.79
C ASP A 422 8.67 -36.17 -31.27
N GLY A 423 8.95 -36.37 -29.98
CA GLY A 423 9.00 -37.66 -29.30
C GLY A 423 10.37 -38.35 -29.37
N THR A 424 11.33 -37.82 -30.14
CA THR A 424 12.63 -38.47 -30.33
C THR A 424 13.66 -38.14 -29.24
N CYS A 425 13.46 -37.07 -28.47
CA CYS A 425 14.44 -36.60 -27.49
C CYS A 425 14.68 -37.65 -26.39
N GLU A 426 15.79 -37.59 -25.68
CA GLU A 426 16.06 -38.52 -24.57
C GLU A 426 16.48 -37.73 -23.32
N ALA A 427 16.03 -38.17 -22.15
CA ALA A 427 16.47 -37.57 -20.89
C ALA A 427 17.99 -37.71 -20.76
N HIS A 428 18.66 -36.64 -20.32
CA HIS A 428 20.13 -36.53 -20.29
C HIS A 428 20.81 -36.59 -21.67
N GLY A 429 20.07 -36.41 -22.76
CA GLY A 429 20.60 -36.20 -24.10
C GLY A 429 20.60 -34.73 -24.53
N TYR A 430 20.75 -34.49 -25.83
CA TYR A 430 20.68 -33.15 -26.43
C TYR A 430 19.56 -33.07 -27.47
N CYS A 431 19.07 -31.84 -27.68
CA CYS A 431 18.10 -31.53 -28.72
C CYS A 431 18.45 -30.24 -29.48
N ARG A 432 17.91 -30.13 -30.69
CA ARG A 432 17.87 -28.90 -31.50
C ARG A 432 16.47 -28.73 -32.10
N PRO A 433 16.09 -27.52 -32.55
CA PRO A 433 14.85 -27.38 -33.29
C PRO A 433 14.88 -28.14 -34.62
N ASN A 434 13.77 -28.77 -34.97
CA ASN A 434 13.49 -29.19 -36.34
C ASN A 434 12.81 -28.04 -37.13
N ASP A 435 12.39 -28.31 -38.37
CA ASP A 435 11.77 -27.30 -39.24
C ASP A 435 10.40 -26.79 -38.78
N ASN A 436 9.81 -27.39 -37.74
CA ASN A 436 8.57 -26.93 -37.11
C ASN A 436 8.83 -26.13 -35.82
N GLY A 437 10.10 -25.82 -35.48
CA GLY A 437 10.45 -25.08 -34.26
C GLY A 437 10.24 -25.87 -32.96
N ILE A 438 10.12 -27.20 -33.02
CA ILE A 438 10.03 -28.08 -31.85
C ILE A 438 11.31 -28.89 -31.70
N ALA A 439 11.58 -29.40 -30.50
CA ALA A 439 12.76 -30.19 -30.20
C ALA A 439 12.77 -31.51 -30.97
N THR A 440 13.93 -31.85 -31.53
CA THR A 440 14.26 -33.16 -32.07
C THR A 440 15.61 -33.62 -31.50
N LYS A 441 15.82 -34.94 -31.40
CA LYS A 441 17.06 -35.52 -30.88
C LYS A 441 18.26 -35.03 -31.70
N ALA A 442 19.32 -34.66 -31.00
CA ALA A 442 20.57 -34.25 -31.61
C ALA A 442 21.77 -34.76 -30.81
N GLU A 443 22.94 -34.84 -31.46
CA GLU A 443 24.21 -35.18 -30.80
C GLU A 443 24.75 -34.01 -29.96
N SER A 444 24.29 -32.79 -30.21
CA SER A 444 24.66 -31.58 -29.49
C SER A 444 23.55 -30.53 -29.57
N GLY A 445 23.56 -29.56 -28.65
CA GLY A 445 22.54 -28.51 -28.59
C GLY A 445 22.12 -28.24 -27.15
N PHE A 446 20.81 -28.18 -26.93
CA PHE A 446 20.25 -27.89 -25.62
C PHE A 446 20.08 -29.18 -24.80
N PHE A 447 20.51 -29.12 -23.54
CA PHE A 447 20.50 -30.29 -22.66
C PHE A 447 19.07 -30.60 -22.18
N VAL A 448 18.66 -31.85 -22.39
CA VAL A 448 17.34 -32.35 -21.96
C VAL A 448 17.44 -32.86 -20.53
N ILE A 449 16.79 -32.17 -19.59
CA ILE A 449 16.77 -32.56 -18.17
C ILE A 449 15.94 -33.84 -18.01
N LYS A 450 14.70 -33.81 -18.50
CA LYS A 450 13.78 -34.94 -18.40
C LYS A 450 12.67 -34.84 -19.44
N ARG A 451 12.01 -35.97 -19.71
CA ARG A 451 10.73 -36.00 -20.40
C ARG A 451 9.59 -35.73 -19.43
N THR A 452 8.61 -34.93 -19.85
CA THR A 452 7.42 -34.58 -19.05
C THR A 452 6.11 -35.06 -19.68
N GLY A 453 6.13 -35.46 -20.95
CA GLY A 453 5.00 -36.05 -21.66
C GLY A 453 5.42 -36.74 -22.95
N GLU A 454 4.45 -37.13 -23.78
CA GLU A 454 4.70 -37.78 -25.08
C GLU A 454 5.37 -36.83 -26.09
N ASN A 455 4.97 -35.56 -26.09
CA ASN A 455 5.50 -34.50 -26.96
C ASN A 455 5.97 -33.28 -26.15
N GLN A 456 6.51 -33.53 -24.95
CA GLN A 456 7.05 -32.48 -24.11
C GLN A 456 8.27 -32.95 -23.29
N ILE A 457 9.28 -32.09 -23.29
CA ILE A 457 10.50 -32.24 -22.51
C ILE A 457 10.76 -30.99 -21.68
N LEU A 458 11.53 -31.14 -20.60
CA LEU A 458 12.11 -30.05 -19.85
C LEU A 458 13.58 -29.92 -20.24
N ILE A 459 14.01 -28.74 -20.66
CA ILE A 459 15.39 -28.45 -21.00
C ILE A 459 15.98 -27.37 -20.10
N LEU A 460 17.31 -27.31 -20.04
CA LEU A 460 18.03 -26.12 -19.59
C LEU A 460 18.44 -25.31 -20.82
N PHE A 461 17.84 -24.15 -21.02
CA PHE A 461 18.23 -23.21 -22.07
C PHE A 461 19.23 -22.21 -21.51
N ARG A 462 20.32 -21.98 -22.25
CA ARG A 462 21.46 -21.17 -21.83
C ARG A 462 22.18 -20.57 -23.02
#